data_AF-A0A7S3TTS0-F1
#
_entry.id   AF-A0A7S3TTS0-F1
#
_cell.length_a   1.000
_cell.length_b   1.000
_cell.length_c   1.000
_cell.angle_alpha   90.00
_cell.angle_beta   90.00
_cell.angle_gamma   90.00
#
_symmetry.space_group_name_H-M   'P 1'
#
loop_
_entity.id
_entity.type
_entity.pdbx_description
1 polymer ?
#
loop_
_entity_poly.entity_id
_entity_poly.type
_entity_poly.pdbx_seq_one_letter_code
_entity_poly.pdbx_strand_id
1 'polypeptide(L)'
;LEPPKQLYTVPRPVGVLPLDIDVIQLSAQFVARNGRSFLTGLANREAKNPQFDFLKPTHYLFPYFTSLVDAYSKCLAPPHDLREKLATDSQDPTKVLRRMFQYASFFREKEQEKLSRENAEDAERRANLLIDW
;
A
#
# COMPACT_ATOMS: atom_id res chain seq x y z
N LEU A 1 2.69 -20.99 -1.19
CA LEU A 1 3.05 -20.12 -0.05
C LEU A 1 2.74 -18.70 -0.46
N GLU A 2 1.82 -18.03 0.24
CA GLU A 2 1.55 -16.62 -0.03
C GLU A 2 2.82 -15.80 0.28
N PRO A 3 3.24 -14.90 -0.62
CA PRO A 3 4.38 -14.04 -0.36
C PRO A 3 4.14 -13.13 0.85
N PRO A 4 5.21 -12.74 1.57
CA PRO A 4 5.08 -11.82 2.70
C PRO A 4 4.48 -10.49 2.24
N LYS A 5 3.62 -9.92 3.08
CA LYS A 5 2.97 -8.63 2.82
C LYS A 5 4.01 -7.53 2.63
N GLN A 6 3.82 -6.67 1.63
CA GLN A 6 4.66 -5.50 1.41
C GLN A 6 4.33 -4.42 2.45
N LEU A 7 5.07 -4.39 3.56
CA LEU A 7 4.79 -3.47 4.67
C LEU A 7 5.34 -2.05 4.46
N TYR A 8 6.27 -1.87 3.52
CA TYR A 8 7.04 -0.63 3.32
C TYR A 8 6.84 -0.01 1.93
N THR A 9 6.08 -0.66 1.06
CA THR A 9 5.83 -0.18 -0.30
C THR A 9 4.44 0.44 -0.34
N VAL A 10 4.39 1.74 -0.61
CA VAL A 10 3.14 2.47 -0.82
C VAL A 10 3.07 2.90 -2.29
N PRO A 11 2.05 2.46 -3.05
CA PRO A 11 1.92 2.87 -4.44
C PRO A 11 1.60 4.37 -4.53
N ARG A 12 2.32 5.08 -5.41
CA ARG A 12 2.07 6.50 -5.65
C ARG A 12 0.78 6.67 -6.45
N PRO A 13 -0.16 7.54 -6.00
CA PRO A 13 -1.37 7.82 -6.77
C PRO A 13 -1.03 8.53 -8.09
N VAL A 14 -1.77 8.17 -9.14
CA VAL A 14 -1.61 8.74 -10.48
C VAL A 14 -2.30 10.10 -10.57
N GLY A 15 -1.70 11.07 -11.27
CA GLY A 15 -2.31 12.37 -11.54
C GLY A 15 -2.21 13.40 -10.42
N VAL A 16 -1.48 13.10 -9.35
CA VAL A 16 -1.23 14.04 -8.24
C VAL A 16 0.01 14.89 -8.54
N LEU A 17 -0.05 16.18 -8.19
CA LEU A 17 1.07 17.09 -8.39
C LEU A 17 2.26 16.68 -7.51
N PRO A 18 3.52 16.85 -7.99
CA PRO A 18 4.71 16.54 -7.20
C PRO A 18 4.73 17.25 -5.84
N LEU A 19 4.33 18.52 -5.79
CA LEU A 19 4.30 19.31 -4.57
C LEU A 19 3.33 18.74 -3.52
N ASP A 20 2.13 18.32 -3.93
CA ASP A 20 1.15 17.74 -3.00
C ASP A 20 1.67 16.43 -2.41
N ILE A 21 2.42 15.66 -3.20
CA ILE A 21 3.03 14.41 -2.76
C ILE A 21 4.09 14.68 -1.70
N ASP A 22 4.93 15.70 -1.90
CA ASP A 22 5.96 16.08 -0.95
C ASP A 22 5.34 16.57 0.37
N VAL A 23 4.27 17.38 0.29
CA VAL A 23 3.52 17.85 1.47
C VAL A 23 2.90 16.69 2.24
N ILE A 24 2.29 15.72 1.53
CA ILE A 24 1.70 14.52 2.14
C ILE A 24 2.78 13.67 2.82
N GLN A 25 3.91 13.42 2.14
CA GLN A 25 5.01 12.62 2.69
C GLN A 25 5.61 13.27 3.94
N LEU A 26 5.88 14.58 3.89
CA LEU A 26 6.39 15.32 5.03
C LEU A 26 5.42 15.28 6.22
N SER A 27 4.14 15.55 5.95
CA SER A 27 3.09 15.50 6.99
C SER A 27 3.00 14.10 7.61
N ALA A 28 3.07 13.05 6.78
CA ALA A 28 3.03 11.67 7.24
C ALA A 28 4.23 11.31 8.12
N GLN A 29 5.44 11.80 7.83
CA GLN A 29 6.62 11.58 8.68
C GLN A 29 6.44 12.20 10.08
N PHE A 30 5.94 13.44 10.15
CA PHE A 30 5.69 14.10 11.44
C PHE A 30 4.58 13.41 12.23
N VAL A 31 3.54 12.93 11.56
CA VAL A 31 2.46 12.17 12.20
C VAL A 31 2.96 10.80 12.69
N ALA A 32 3.77 10.11 11.90
CA ALA A 32 4.35 8.82 12.27
C ALA A 32 5.26 8.91 13.51
N ARG A 33 5.98 10.04 13.67
CA ARG A 33 6.85 10.30 14.82
C ARG A 33 6.10 10.79 16.07
N ASN A 34 5.18 11.73 15.91
CA ASN A 34 4.52 12.41 17.04
C ASN A 34 3.17 11.78 17.44
N GLY A 35 2.62 10.90 16.59
CA GLY A 35 1.39 10.17 16.85
C GLY A 35 0.10 10.94 16.55
N ARG A 36 -1.01 10.38 17.02
CA ARG A 36 -2.37 10.82 16.66
C ARG A 36 -2.75 12.20 17.21
N SER A 37 -2.19 12.61 18.34
CA SER A 37 -2.41 13.95 18.89
C SER A 37 -1.95 15.05 17.94
N PHE A 38 -0.79 14.85 17.30
CA PHE A 38 -0.26 15.76 16.28
C PHE A 38 -1.16 15.82 15.06
N LEU A 39 -1.66 14.68 14.58
CA LEU A 39 -2.61 14.62 13.46
C LEU A 39 -3.87 15.43 13.73
N THR A 40 -4.48 15.26 14.92
CA THR A 40 -5.68 16.01 15.29
C THR A 40 -5.40 17.51 15.41
N GLY A 41 -4.26 17.90 15.99
CA GLY A 41 -3.85 19.30 16.06
C GLY A 41 -3.64 19.93 14.67
N LEU A 42 -2.96 19.21 13.77
CA LEU A 42 -2.73 19.66 12.39
C LEU A 42 -4.05 19.80 11.62
N ALA A 43 -4.94 18.80 11.72
CA ALA A 43 -6.25 18.84 11.06
C ALA A 43 -7.12 20.00 11.54
N ASN A 44 -7.09 20.33 12.84
CA ASN A 44 -7.83 21.46 13.38
C ASN A 44 -7.25 22.81 12.94
N ARG A 45 -5.92 22.93 12.92
CA ARG A 45 -5.22 24.16 12.53
C ARG A 45 -5.41 24.48 11.04
N GLU A 46 -5.29 23.47 10.19
CA GLU A 46 -5.34 23.60 8.73
C GLU A 46 -6.74 23.28 8.14
N ALA A 47 -7.79 23.27 8.97
CA ALA A 47 -9.15 22.88 8.53
C ALA A 47 -9.71 23.72 7.36
N LYS A 48 -9.25 24.95 7.22
CA LYS A 48 -9.64 25.90 6.16
C LYS A 48 -8.68 25.90 4.96
N ASN A 49 -7.58 25.15 5.02
CA ASN A 49 -6.56 25.11 3.99
C ASN A 49 -6.80 23.91 3.06
N PRO A 50 -7.15 24.12 1.77
CA PRO A 50 -7.42 23.03 0.84
C PRO A 50 -6.22 22.11 0.61
N GLN A 51 -4.99 22.61 0.80
CA GLN A 51 -3.78 21.78 0.64
C GLN A 51 -3.72 20.64 1.65
N PHE A 52 -4.38 20.78 2.80
CA PHE A 52 -4.46 19.74 3.85
C PHE A 52 -5.79 18.97 3.84
N ASP A 53 -6.61 19.11 2.79
CA ASP A 53 -7.86 18.34 2.69
C ASP A 53 -7.64 16.83 2.65
N PHE A 54 -6.44 16.37 2.27
CA PHE A 54 -6.05 14.96 2.34
C PHE A 54 -6.07 14.37 3.76
N LEU A 55 -6.11 15.20 4.81
CA LEU A 55 -6.28 14.74 6.20
C LEU A 55 -7.72 14.31 6.51
N LYS A 56 -8.69 14.69 5.66
CA LYS A 56 -10.10 14.32 5.83
C LYS A 56 -10.34 12.91 5.27
N PRO A 57 -11.04 12.02 5.99
CA PRO A 57 -11.34 10.67 5.51
C PRO A 57 -12.13 10.63 4.19
N THR A 58 -12.82 11.71 3.86
CA THR A 58 -13.59 11.86 2.62
C THR A 58 -12.74 12.15 1.39
N HIS A 59 -11.47 12.54 1.56
CA HIS A 59 -10.59 12.90 0.46
C HIS A 59 -9.93 11.66 -0.16
N TYR A 60 -9.83 11.62 -1.48
CA TYR A 60 -9.29 10.48 -2.22
C TYR A 60 -7.81 10.16 -1.91
N LEU A 61 -7.05 11.13 -1.41
CA LEU A 61 -5.64 10.96 -0.97
C LEU A 61 -5.50 10.48 0.48
N PHE A 62 -6.58 10.41 1.26
CA PHE A 62 -6.50 9.96 2.66
C PHE A 62 -6.00 8.51 2.81
N PRO A 63 -6.39 7.54 1.96
CA PRO A 63 -5.81 6.19 1.99
C PRO A 63 -4.29 6.19 1.72
N TYR A 64 -3.83 7.03 0.78
CA TYR A 64 -2.40 7.17 0.50
C TYR A 64 -1.65 7.75 1.71
N PHE A 65 -2.16 8.83 2.29
CA PHE A 65 -1.59 9.43 3.50
C PHE A 65 -1.51 8.44 4.68
N THR A 66 -2.59 7.72 4.97
CA THR A 66 -2.63 6.75 6.10
C THR A 66 -1.68 5.57 5.88
N SER A 67 -1.57 5.07 4.64
CA SER A 67 -0.60 4.01 4.31
C SER A 67 0.86 4.47 4.45
N LEU A 68 1.16 5.73 4.13
CA LEU A 68 2.48 6.32 4.38
C LEU A 68 2.78 6.44 5.87
N VAL A 69 1.82 6.92 6.67
CA VAL A 69 1.98 7.00 8.14
C VAL A 69 2.30 5.63 8.72
N ASP A 70 1.56 4.58 8.33
CA ASP A 70 1.79 3.21 8.79
C ASP A 70 3.17 2.68 8.37
N ALA A 71 3.58 2.90 7.12
CA ALA A 71 4.90 2.52 6.63
C ALA A 71 6.02 3.23 7.39
N TYR A 72 5.92 4.56 7.59
CA TYR A 72 6.91 5.33 8.34
C TYR A 72 6.98 4.92 9.81
N SER A 73 5.84 4.66 10.46
CA SER A 73 5.83 4.18 11.84
C SER A 73 6.55 2.83 11.98
N LYS A 74 6.39 1.91 11.02
CA LYS A 74 7.12 0.63 11.00
C LYS A 74 8.63 0.79 10.74
N CYS A 75 9.03 1.82 10.01
CA CYS A 75 10.45 2.14 9.82
C CYS A 75 11.08 2.73 11.09
N LEU A 76 10.35 3.55 11.84
CA LEU A 76 10.82 4.17 13.07
C LEU A 76 10.89 3.17 14.24
N ALA A 77 9.98 2.20 14.28
CA ALA A 77 9.95 1.13 15.28
C ALA A 77 9.96 -0.25 14.60
N PRO A 78 11.11 -0.69 14.06
CA PRO A 78 11.20 -1.99 13.42
C PRO A 78 11.03 -3.13 14.45
N PRO A 79 10.38 -4.25 14.08
CA PRO A 79 10.27 -5.39 14.97
C PRO A 79 11.67 -6.00 15.22
N HIS A 80 11.91 -6.47 16.45
CA HIS A 80 13.21 -6.98 16.91
C HIS A 80 13.81 -8.02 15.95
N ASP A 81 13.00 -8.98 15.51
CA ASP A 81 13.40 -10.08 14.62
C ASP A 81 13.80 -9.61 13.22
N LEU A 82 13.38 -8.42 12.78
CA LEU A 82 13.67 -7.94 11.44
C LEU A 82 15.15 -7.70 11.26
N ARG A 83 15.84 -7.19 12.28
CA ARG A 83 17.26 -6.88 12.21
C ARG A 83 18.10 -8.16 12.05
N GLU A 84 17.75 -9.23 12.76
CA GLU A 84 18.42 -10.53 12.66
C GLU A 84 18.16 -11.20 11.31
N LYS A 85 16.91 -11.15 10.81
CA LYS A 85 16.54 -11.65 9.48
C LYS A 85 17.31 -10.91 8.38
N LEU A 86 17.38 -9.58 8.45
CA LEU A 86 18.14 -8.77 7.49
C LEU A 86 19.65 -9.07 7.54
N ALA A 87 20.21 -9.27 8.73
CA ALA A 87 21.62 -9.67 8.86
C ALA A 87 21.89 -11.03 8.20
N THR A 88 20.96 -11.98 8.33
CA THR A 88 21.05 -13.30 7.69
C THR A 88 20.89 -13.20 6.17
N ASP A 89 19.90 -12.43 5.70
CA ASP A 89 19.63 -12.23 4.26
C ASP A 89 20.81 -11.52 3.57
N SER A 90 21.53 -10.63 4.27
CA SER A 90 22.74 -9.97 3.74
C SER A 90 23.92 -10.93 3.49
N GLN A 91 23.96 -12.08 4.17
CA GLN A 91 25.06 -13.05 4.05
C GLN A 91 24.85 -14.04 2.90
N ASP A 92 23.60 -14.27 2.47
CA ASP A 92 23.27 -15.27 1.44
C ASP A 92 22.32 -14.70 0.38
N PRO A 93 22.86 -14.17 -0.74
CA PRO A 93 22.07 -13.65 -1.85
C PRO A 93 21.15 -14.70 -2.49
N THR A 94 21.49 -15.99 -2.42
CA THR A 94 20.72 -17.06 -3.08
C THR A 94 19.37 -17.29 -2.40
N LYS A 95 19.27 -17.04 -1.09
CA LYS A 95 18.01 -17.09 -0.34
C LYS A 95 17.07 -15.97 -0.79
N VAL A 96 17.60 -14.76 -0.98
CA VAL A 96 16.83 -13.61 -1.47
C VAL A 96 16.31 -13.87 -2.88
N LEU A 97 17.16 -14.38 -3.78
CA LEU A 97 16.76 -14.73 -5.15
C LEU A 97 15.65 -15.79 -5.18
N ARG A 98 15.76 -16.85 -4.37
CA ARG A 98 14.71 -17.88 -4.27
C ARG A 98 13.39 -17.29 -3.79
N ARG A 99 13.41 -16.40 -2.81
CA ARG A 99 12.22 -15.71 -2.31
C ARG A 99 11.59 -14.82 -3.40
N MET A 100 12.40 -14.09 -4.15
CA MET A 100 11.92 -13.27 -5.27
C MET A 100 11.35 -14.11 -6.42
N PHE A 101 11.97 -15.25 -6.73
CA PHE A 101 11.43 -16.17 -7.73
C PHE A 101 10.06 -16.72 -7.31
N GLN A 102 9.93 -17.18 -6.06
CA GLN A 102 8.66 -17.65 -5.50
C GLN A 102 7.58 -16.55 -5.50
N TYR A 103 7.98 -15.32 -5.21
CA TYR A 103 7.11 -14.15 -5.30
C TYR A 103 6.62 -13.96 -6.75
N ALA A 104 7.53 -13.91 -7.73
CA ALA A 104 7.18 -13.73 -9.13
C ALA A 104 6.27 -14.84 -9.67
N SER A 105 6.54 -16.11 -9.31
CA SER A 105 5.69 -17.23 -9.71
C SER A 105 4.29 -17.13 -9.13
N PHE A 106 4.17 -16.74 -7.85
CA PHE A 106 2.87 -16.56 -7.19
C PHE A 106 2.05 -15.44 -7.84
N PHE A 107 2.66 -14.29 -8.13
CA PHE A 107 1.96 -13.18 -8.77
C PHE A 107 1.44 -13.56 -10.16
N ARG A 108 2.24 -14.28 -10.94
CA ARG A 108 1.85 -14.78 -12.26
C ARG A 108 0.65 -15.73 -12.17
N GLU A 109 0.67 -16.67 -11.23
CA GLU A 109 -0.42 -17.62 -11.02
C GLU A 109 -1.71 -16.92 -10.57
N LYS A 110 -1.60 -15.97 -9.64
CA LYS A 110 -2.72 -15.18 -9.15
C LYS A 110 -3.36 -14.30 -10.23
N GLU A 111 -2.55 -13.72 -11.13
CA GLU A 111 -3.05 -12.99 -12.30
C GLU A 111 -3.79 -13.90 -13.28
N GLN A 112 -3.27 -15.11 -13.54
CA GLN A 112 -3.95 -16.09 -14.40
C GLN A 112 -5.27 -16.56 -13.81
N GLU A 113 -5.31 -16.84 -12.50
CA GLU A 113 -6.53 -17.22 -11.80
C GLU A 113 -7.58 -16.11 -11.90
N LYS A 114 -7.18 -14.86 -11.63
CA LYS A 114 -8.06 -13.69 -11.76
C LYS A 114 -8.63 -13.56 -13.17
N LEU A 115 -7.79 -13.69 -14.20
CA LEU A 115 -8.23 -13.62 -15.60
C LEU A 115 -9.19 -14.76 -15.96
N SER A 116 -8.90 -15.99 -15.51
CA SER A 116 -9.77 -17.15 -15.75
C SER A 116 -11.15 -16.98 -15.12
N ARG A 117 -11.19 -16.41 -13.90
CA ARG A 117 -12.42 -16.09 -13.20
C ARG A 117 -13.22 -14.99 -13.89
N GLU A 118 -12.59 -13.89 -14.29
CA GLU A 118 -13.24 -12.81 -15.05
C GLU A 118 -13.84 -13.34 -16.37
N ASN A 119 -13.11 -14.21 -17.08
CA ASN A 119 -13.59 -14.86 -18.30
C ASN A 119 -14.78 -15.80 -18.07
N ALA A 120 -14.77 -16.56 -16.95
CA ALA A 120 -15.88 -17.44 -16.59
C ALA A 120 -17.14 -16.63 -16.24
N GLU A 121 -17.00 -15.58 -15.44
CA GLU A 121 -18.09 -14.65 -15.09
C GLU A 121 -18.65 -13.93 -16.33
N ASP A 122 -17.80 -13.57 -17.31
CA ASP A 122 -18.23 -13.04 -18.60
C ASP A 122 -18.99 -14.07 -19.45
N ALA A 123 -18.53 -15.33 -19.47
CA ALA A 123 -19.18 -16.42 -20.20
C ALA A 123 -20.56 -16.76 -19.62
N GLU A 124 -20.68 -16.81 -18.29
CA GLU A 124 -21.95 -16.97 -17.58
C GLU A 124 -22.90 -15.80 -17.88
N ARG A 125 -22.41 -14.55 -17.83
CA ARG A 125 -23.21 -13.38 -18.23
C ARG A 125 -23.71 -13.48 -19.67
N ARG A 126 -22.87 -13.92 -20.61
CA ARG A 126 -23.28 -14.13 -22.02
C ARG A 126 -24.30 -15.25 -22.15
N ALA A 127 -24.11 -16.37 -21.45
CA ALA A 127 -25.05 -17.48 -21.46
C ALA A 127 -26.42 -17.08 -20.90
N ASN A 128 -26.46 -16.33 -19.79
CA ASN A 128 -27.70 -15.85 -19.19
C ASN A 128 -28.50 -14.91 -20.10
N LEU A 129 -27.84 -14.14 -20.97
CA LEU A 129 -28.51 -13.29 -21.97
C LEU A 129 -29.13 -14.08 -23.13
N LEU A 130 -28.67 -15.31 -23.36
CA LEU A 130 -29.13 -16.19 -24.45
C LEU A 130 -30.28 -17.11 -24.04
N ILE A 131 -30.62 -17.16 -22.74
CA ILE A 131 -31.77 -17.92 -22.24
C ILE A 131 -33.02 -17.09 -22.50
N ASP A 132 -33.94 -17.63 -23.31
CA ASP A 132 -35.29 -17.08 -23.46
C ASP A 132 -36.13 -17.50 -22.24
N TRP A 133 -36.71 -16.53 -21.54
CA TRP A 133 -37.40 -16.71 -20.27
C TRP A 133 -38.90 -16.92 -20.46
#